data_AF-A0A7S2ANZ9-F1
#
_entry.id   AF-A0A7S2ANZ9-F1
#
_cell.length_a   1.000
_cell.length_b   1.000
_cell.length_c   1.000
_cell.angle_alpha   90.00
_cell.angle_beta   90.00
_cell.angle_gamma   90.00
#
_symmetry.space_group_name_H-M   'P 1'
#
loop_
_entity.id
_entity.type
_entity.pdbx_description
1 polymer ?
#
loop_
_entity_poly.entity_id
_entity_poly.type
_entity_poly.pdbx_seq_one_letter_code
_entity_poly.pdbx_strand_id
1 'polypeptide(L)'
;AERVYDVAFHQVMMTKKGKAARKSPQKRKKKKGGPTPDQTPSSFSEDCARFCAAVKLLTNYVLPLHLSSLADDDGTHRNGSCSDDEKGSDSDVPPEALHASSLLDVLFPLLMDGSYAPGAEHFDAIDQTELRRVSACSILKLMRNHDIGQQLSTERWHKLARVTQDSDAKVRQTFCGKLGRSVMELAVPLRIMAYLCFTATETDPKSKKAMQQAIRHATERMRWNLDREQSILDDASNSTPRFGKGIARQDTQAAKKLATTLMPEYVVPYVVHLVVHHPDFPKDISDARRLGQCRRYLEWILDPLVSSLGSEADNVSFLLQLLDKIAMRSGDQRSSEGDKLA
;
A
#
# COMPACT_ATOMS: atom_id res chain seq x y z
N ALA A 1 6.95 -13.93 7.47
CA ALA A 1 6.79 -13.80 6.00
C ALA A 1 7.26 -12.42 5.56
N GLU A 2 7.17 -11.43 6.45
CA GLU A 2 7.57 -10.02 6.23
C GLU A 2 9.06 -9.80 5.90
N ARG A 3 10.03 -10.40 6.62
CA ARG A 3 11.47 -10.29 6.26
C ARG A 3 11.85 -10.82 4.86
N VAL A 4 11.01 -11.67 4.28
CA VAL A 4 11.22 -12.25 2.95
C VAL A 4 10.65 -11.32 1.86
N TYR A 5 9.66 -10.49 2.21
CA TYR A 5 9.21 -9.39 1.35
C TYR A 5 10.32 -8.38 1.11
N ASP A 6 11.14 -8.09 2.14
CA ASP A 6 12.25 -7.14 2.05
C ASP A 6 13.25 -7.55 0.97
N VAL A 7 13.71 -8.81 0.96
CA VAL A 7 14.66 -9.32 -0.04
C VAL A 7 14.03 -9.33 -1.45
N ALA A 8 12.77 -9.77 -1.59
CA ALA A 8 12.07 -9.85 -2.87
C ALA A 8 11.82 -8.47 -3.50
N PHE A 9 11.33 -7.54 -2.68
CA PHE A 9 10.99 -6.18 -3.08
C PHE A 9 12.26 -5.42 -3.48
N HIS A 10 13.37 -5.60 -2.74
CA HIS A 10 14.66 -5.02 -3.07
C HIS A 10 15.24 -5.62 -4.36
N GLN A 11 15.15 -6.94 -4.58
CA GLN A 11 15.59 -7.60 -5.82
C GLN A 11 14.84 -7.06 -7.06
N VAL A 12 13.52 -6.87 -6.95
CA VAL A 12 12.67 -6.33 -8.03
C VAL A 12 12.92 -4.84 -8.27
N MET A 13 13.24 -4.06 -7.23
CA MET A 13 13.56 -2.64 -7.37
C MET A 13 14.98 -2.41 -7.94
N MET A 14 15.95 -3.26 -7.62
CA MET A 14 17.33 -3.15 -8.11
C MET A 14 17.47 -3.52 -9.60
N THR A 15 16.65 -4.42 -10.13
CA THR A 15 16.63 -4.73 -11.57
C THR A 15 16.15 -3.57 -12.46
N LYS A 16 15.45 -2.56 -11.90
CA LYS A 16 15.00 -1.36 -12.65
C LYS A 16 16.08 -0.29 -12.85
N LYS A 17 17.20 -0.32 -12.09
CA LYS A 17 18.29 0.67 -12.26
C LYS A 17 19.13 0.46 -13.54
N GLY A 18 18.95 -0.64 -14.28
CA GLY A 18 19.75 -0.98 -15.46
C GLY A 18 19.25 -0.51 -16.83
N LYS A 19 18.10 0.18 -16.95
CA LYS A 19 17.57 0.61 -18.27
C LYS A 19 17.09 2.07 -18.28
N ALA A 20 18.03 3.01 -18.12
CA ALA A 20 17.80 4.40 -18.48
C ALA A 20 17.96 4.57 -20.00
N ALA A 21 16.88 4.43 -20.75
CA ALA A 21 16.84 4.76 -22.17
C ALA A 21 16.89 6.29 -22.37
N ARG A 22 17.94 6.76 -23.05
CA ARG A 22 18.10 8.13 -23.56
C ARG A 22 16.84 8.56 -24.33
N LYS A 23 16.18 9.65 -23.89
CA LYS A 23 15.15 10.36 -24.67
C LYS A 23 15.73 11.66 -25.24
N SER A 24 15.64 11.79 -26.55
CA SER A 24 16.02 12.97 -27.35
C SER A 24 15.03 14.14 -27.15
N PRO A 25 15.44 15.40 -27.38
CA PRO A 25 14.66 16.57 -27.00
C PRO A 25 13.60 16.93 -28.07
N GLN A 26 12.35 17.10 -27.66
CA GLN A 26 11.25 17.52 -28.53
C GLN A 26 10.97 19.02 -28.38
N LYS A 27 10.90 19.70 -29.53
CA LYS A 27 10.87 21.16 -29.73
C LYS A 27 9.68 21.86 -29.07
N ARG A 28 9.95 22.97 -28.38
CA ARG A 28 8.99 23.98 -27.91
C ARG A 28 8.32 24.70 -29.09
N LYS A 29 6.99 24.80 -29.10
CA LYS A 29 6.25 25.82 -29.87
C LYS A 29 5.64 26.84 -28.90
N LYS A 30 6.10 28.10 -29.00
CA LYS A 30 5.51 29.30 -28.36
C LYS A 30 4.19 29.62 -29.06
N LYS A 31 3.13 29.91 -28.31
CA LYS A 31 1.95 30.64 -28.81
C LYS A 31 1.72 31.85 -27.89
N LYS A 32 1.74 33.04 -28.48
CA LYS A 32 1.45 34.35 -27.89
C LYS A 32 -0.07 34.56 -27.84
N GLY A 33 -0.57 35.20 -26.78
CA GLY A 33 -1.92 35.77 -26.68
C GLY A 33 -1.98 36.65 -25.43
N GLY A 34 -2.27 37.94 -25.61
CA GLY A 34 -2.25 38.99 -24.57
C GLY A 34 -3.46 38.97 -23.63
N PRO A 35 -3.53 39.94 -22.68
CA PRO A 35 -4.36 39.84 -21.49
C PRO A 35 -5.75 40.48 -21.67
N THR A 36 -6.76 39.88 -21.05
CA THR A 36 -8.05 40.50 -20.73
C THR A 36 -8.35 40.21 -19.25
N PRO A 37 -8.84 41.20 -18.48
CA PRO A 37 -8.96 41.10 -17.03
C PRO A 37 -10.26 40.43 -16.59
N ASP A 38 -10.20 39.89 -15.37
CA ASP A 38 -11.30 39.51 -14.49
C ASP A 38 -12.32 38.47 -14.97
N GLN A 39 -12.01 37.22 -14.63
CA GLN A 39 -12.71 36.44 -13.59
C GLN A 39 -11.94 35.13 -13.41
N THR A 40 -11.03 35.07 -12.43
CA THR A 40 -10.39 33.80 -12.03
C THR A 40 -11.09 33.26 -10.79
N PRO A 41 -12.03 32.31 -10.91
CA PRO A 41 -12.37 31.47 -9.78
C PRO A 41 -11.28 30.39 -9.66
N SER A 42 -10.96 29.92 -8.45
CA SER A 42 -10.34 28.61 -8.13
C SER A 42 -8.84 28.47 -7.80
N SER A 43 -8.10 29.51 -7.43
CA SER A 43 -6.78 29.28 -6.78
C SER A 43 -6.92 29.20 -5.26
N PHE A 44 -6.41 28.12 -4.66
CA PHE A 44 -6.24 28.01 -3.20
C PHE A 44 -5.26 29.06 -2.69
N SER A 45 -5.32 29.39 -1.40
CA SER A 45 -4.57 30.46 -0.76
C SER A 45 -3.05 30.27 -0.87
N GLU A 46 -2.30 31.37 -0.76
CA GLU A 46 -0.84 31.32 -0.76
C GLU A 46 -0.30 30.52 0.44
N ASP A 47 -0.97 30.59 1.59
CA ASP A 47 -0.61 29.81 2.78
C ASP A 47 -0.86 28.32 2.57
N CYS A 48 -1.98 27.94 1.95
CA CYS A 48 -2.20 26.56 1.54
C CYS A 48 -1.13 26.10 0.54
N ALA A 49 -0.70 26.97 -0.38
CA ALA A 49 0.37 26.64 -1.32
C ALA A 49 1.72 26.39 -0.62
N ARG A 50 2.10 27.26 0.33
CA ARG A 50 3.31 27.11 1.15
C ARG A 50 3.25 25.82 1.97
N PHE A 51 2.13 25.55 2.61
CA PHE A 51 1.92 24.34 3.40
C PHE A 51 2.03 23.07 2.52
N CYS A 52 1.39 23.07 1.35
CA CYS A 52 1.49 21.98 0.39
C CYS A 52 2.92 21.76 -0.12
N ALA A 53 3.70 22.83 -0.28
CA ALA A 53 5.12 22.74 -0.64
C ALA A 53 5.95 22.15 0.51
N ALA A 54 5.72 22.60 1.75
CA ALA A 54 6.39 22.09 2.95
C ALA A 54 6.13 20.59 3.14
N VAL A 55 4.89 20.14 3.03
CA VAL A 55 4.54 18.71 3.10
C VAL A 55 5.31 17.89 2.06
N LYS A 56 5.37 18.36 0.81
CA LYS A 56 6.12 17.67 -0.25
C LYS A 56 7.62 17.64 0.03
N LEU A 57 8.17 18.73 0.55
CA LEU A 57 9.58 18.83 0.92
C LEU A 57 9.91 17.83 2.04
N LEU A 58 9.14 17.84 3.13
CA LEU A 58 9.31 16.92 4.25
C LEU A 58 9.16 15.46 3.81
N THR A 59 8.17 15.16 2.97
CA THR A 59 7.99 13.82 2.40
C THR A 59 9.22 13.37 1.61
N ASN A 60 9.82 14.27 0.83
CA ASN A 60 11.03 13.97 0.06
C ASN A 60 12.29 13.91 0.92
N TYR A 61 12.30 14.56 2.09
CA TYR A 61 13.39 14.50 3.06
C TYR A 61 13.37 13.21 3.87
N VAL A 62 12.19 12.73 4.29
CA VAL A 62 12.05 11.49 5.09
C VAL A 62 12.31 10.23 4.27
N LEU A 63 11.92 10.23 2.98
CA LEU A 63 11.98 9.03 2.15
C LEU A 63 13.40 8.42 1.98
N PRO A 64 14.47 9.23 1.78
CA PRO A 64 15.83 8.72 1.67
C PRO A 64 16.45 8.26 2.99
N LEU A 65 16.05 8.84 4.13
CA LEU A 65 16.65 8.50 5.43
C LEU A 65 16.50 7.01 5.74
N HIS A 66 15.30 6.47 5.53
CA HIS A 66 15.00 5.05 5.74
C HIS A 66 15.57 4.09 4.67
N LEU A 67 16.25 4.60 3.63
CA LEU A 67 17.03 3.76 2.72
C LEU A 67 18.46 3.54 3.23
N SER A 68 18.94 4.39 4.14
CA SER A 68 20.30 4.36 4.70
C SER A 68 20.43 3.31 5.80
N SER A 69 19.42 3.17 6.66
CA SER A 69 19.42 2.21 7.77
C SER A 69 19.55 0.74 7.36
N LEU A 70 19.29 0.38 6.09
CA LEU A 70 19.42 -0.99 5.57
C LEU A 70 20.79 -1.25 4.92
N ALA A 71 21.61 -0.22 4.71
CA ALA A 71 22.93 -0.35 4.08
C ALA A 71 24.06 -0.67 5.08
N ASP A 72 23.82 -0.46 6.38
CA ASP A 72 24.83 -0.65 7.43
C ASP A 72 24.78 -2.03 8.12
N ASP A 73 23.87 -2.92 7.70
CA ASP A 73 23.76 -4.31 8.24
C ASP A 73 24.43 -5.36 7.31
N ASP A 74 25.53 -4.97 6.65
CA ASP A 74 26.41 -5.91 5.92
C ASP A 74 27.60 -6.32 6.79
N GLY A 75 27.35 -7.29 7.68
CA GLY A 75 28.30 -8.32 8.10
C GLY A 75 29.49 -7.92 8.98
N THR A 76 29.43 -8.29 10.27
CA THR A 76 30.59 -8.92 10.91
C THR A 76 30.18 -9.79 12.10
N HIS A 77 30.44 -11.10 11.96
CA HIS A 77 30.53 -12.02 13.08
C HIS A 77 31.46 -11.44 14.17
N ARG A 78 30.93 -11.23 15.38
CA ARG A 78 31.74 -11.22 16.60
C ARG A 78 31.16 -12.22 17.59
N ASN A 79 31.87 -13.35 17.71
CA ASN A 79 31.87 -14.16 18.92
C ASN A 79 32.33 -13.30 20.10
N GLY A 80 31.55 -13.26 21.18
CA GLY A 80 31.91 -12.61 22.43
C GLY A 80 30.97 -13.09 23.54
N SER A 81 31.56 -13.65 24.58
CA SER A 81 30.95 -14.43 25.65
C SER A 81 30.07 -13.64 26.63
N CYS A 82 29.24 -14.42 27.31
CA CYS A 82 28.47 -14.18 28.53
C CYS A 82 29.15 -13.33 29.62
N SER A 83 28.40 -12.37 30.18
CA SER A 83 28.31 -12.07 31.62
C SER A 83 27.13 -11.14 31.90
N ASP A 84 26.40 -11.44 32.98
CA ASP A 84 25.22 -10.75 33.50
C ASP A 84 25.48 -9.29 33.92
N ASP A 85 24.49 -8.39 33.72
CA ASP A 85 23.92 -7.54 34.78
C ASP A 85 22.85 -6.54 34.26
N GLU A 86 22.07 -6.03 35.21
CA GLU A 86 20.73 -5.44 35.16
C GLU A 86 20.43 -4.14 34.35
N LYS A 87 19.10 -3.94 34.17
CA LYS A 87 18.29 -2.68 34.17
C LYS A 87 18.04 -1.93 32.84
N GLY A 88 16.78 -2.03 32.40
CA GLY A 88 15.85 -0.89 32.42
C GLY A 88 15.96 0.19 31.34
N SER A 89 15.16 0.01 30.28
CA SER A 89 14.40 1.02 29.53
C SER A 89 15.10 2.32 29.11
N ASP A 90 15.58 2.35 27.87
CA ASP A 90 15.14 3.38 26.91
C ASP A 90 15.20 2.73 25.53
N SER A 91 14.09 2.73 24.79
CA SER A 91 14.06 2.12 23.46
C SER A 91 14.81 3.05 22.51
N ASP A 92 16.05 2.69 22.15
CA ASP A 92 16.84 3.29 21.08
C ASP A 92 16.10 3.11 19.73
N VAL A 93 15.06 3.91 19.51
CA VAL A 93 14.40 4.03 18.22
C VAL A 93 15.29 4.91 17.35
N PRO A 94 15.74 4.45 16.16
CA PRO A 94 16.57 5.24 15.29
C PRO A 94 15.92 6.61 15.01
N PRO A 95 16.69 7.72 15.02
CA PRO A 95 16.15 9.07 14.81
C PRO A 95 15.37 9.21 13.50
N GLU A 96 15.67 8.36 12.52
CA GLU A 96 14.97 8.30 11.23
C GLU A 96 13.51 7.85 11.40
N ALA A 97 13.24 6.80 12.18
CA ALA A 97 11.89 6.30 12.44
C ALA A 97 11.01 7.32 13.19
N LEU A 98 11.63 8.10 14.09
CA LEU A 98 10.98 9.23 14.77
C LEU A 98 10.50 10.32 13.79
N HIS A 99 11.27 10.61 12.73
CA HIS A 99 10.89 11.61 11.73
C HIS A 99 9.69 11.16 10.87
N ALA A 100 9.61 9.87 10.51
CA ALA A 100 8.48 9.34 9.76
C ALA A 100 7.19 9.34 10.59
N SER A 101 7.25 8.89 11.85
CA SER A 101 6.08 8.93 12.74
C SER A 101 5.58 10.35 12.94
N SER A 102 6.47 11.30 13.24
CA SER A 102 6.14 12.71 13.43
C SER A 102 5.49 13.31 12.19
N LEU A 103 5.98 12.98 10.99
CA LEU A 103 5.37 13.43 9.75
C LEU A 103 3.97 12.84 9.56
N LEU A 104 3.76 11.55 9.85
CA LEU A 104 2.43 10.94 9.79
C LEU A 104 1.45 11.58 10.79
N ASP A 105 1.93 11.96 11.98
CA ASP A 105 1.14 12.65 13.00
C ASP A 105 0.63 14.02 12.53
N VAL A 106 1.35 14.66 11.61
CA VAL A 106 0.91 15.91 10.95
C VAL A 106 -0.01 15.61 9.76
N LEU A 107 0.29 14.60 8.94
CA LEU A 107 -0.44 14.32 7.70
C LEU A 107 -1.85 13.76 7.93
N PHE A 108 -2.07 12.95 8.97
CA PHE A 108 -3.38 12.34 9.21
C PHE A 108 -4.46 13.34 9.67
N PRO A 109 -4.18 14.29 10.58
CA PRO A 109 -5.12 15.36 10.89
C PRO A 109 -5.51 16.20 9.66
N LEU A 110 -4.53 16.58 8.83
CA LEU A 110 -4.77 17.29 7.58
C LEU A 110 -5.63 16.50 6.59
N LEU A 111 -5.50 15.17 6.60
CA LEU A 111 -6.30 14.29 5.78
C LEU A 111 -7.77 14.24 6.21
N MET A 112 -8.05 14.28 7.50
CA MET A 112 -9.40 14.09 8.04
C MET A 112 -10.20 15.39 8.01
N ASP A 113 -9.65 16.46 8.58
CA ASP A 113 -10.44 17.65 8.87
C ASP A 113 -10.09 18.82 7.96
N GLY A 114 -8.95 18.77 7.26
CA GLY A 114 -8.41 19.83 6.40
C GLY A 114 -8.11 21.16 7.10
N SER A 115 -8.64 21.35 8.31
CA SER A 115 -8.68 22.57 9.11
C SER A 115 -7.59 22.61 10.17
N TYR A 116 -7.03 21.46 10.54
CA TYR A 116 -5.90 21.40 11.46
C TYR A 116 -4.60 21.66 10.70
N ALA A 117 -4.23 22.94 10.61
CA ALA A 117 -2.88 23.34 10.26
C ALA A 117 -2.32 24.22 11.38
N PRO A 118 -1.19 23.83 12.00
CA PRO A 118 -0.58 24.62 13.05
C PRO A 118 -0.31 26.05 12.57
N GLY A 119 -0.92 27.04 13.22
CA GLY A 119 -0.65 28.46 12.97
C GLY A 119 -1.39 29.13 11.79
N ALA A 120 -2.34 28.47 11.14
CA ALA A 120 -3.19 29.09 10.12
C ALA A 120 -4.60 29.39 10.68
N GLU A 121 -5.04 30.64 10.58
CA GLU A 121 -6.45 30.97 10.78
C GLU A 121 -7.26 30.39 9.61
N HIS A 122 -8.17 29.45 9.93
CA HIS A 122 -9.17 28.81 9.06
C HIS A 122 -8.86 28.75 7.55
N PHE A 123 -8.33 27.61 7.12
CA PHE A 123 -8.34 27.25 5.70
C PHE A 123 -9.77 27.10 5.18
N ASP A 124 -10.05 27.69 4.02
CA ASP A 124 -11.34 27.57 3.35
C ASP A 124 -11.57 26.15 2.78
N ALA A 125 -12.75 25.88 2.24
CA ALA A 125 -13.08 24.55 1.70
C ALA A 125 -12.17 24.12 0.53
N ILE A 126 -11.64 25.07 -0.25
CA ILE A 126 -10.76 24.81 -1.41
C ILE A 126 -9.38 24.41 -0.89
N ASP A 127 -8.86 25.15 0.08
CA ASP A 127 -7.60 24.89 0.77
C ASP A 127 -7.64 23.53 1.47
N GLN A 128 -8.70 23.25 2.24
CA GLN A 128 -8.91 21.96 2.89
C GLN A 128 -8.88 20.80 1.89
N THR A 129 -9.53 20.97 0.73
CA THR A 129 -9.55 19.96 -0.34
C THR A 129 -8.15 19.71 -0.90
N GLU A 130 -7.37 20.78 -1.12
CA GLU A 130 -6.00 20.66 -1.61
C GLU A 130 -5.06 20.03 -0.56
N LEU A 131 -5.24 20.34 0.73
CA LEU A 131 -4.49 19.76 1.85
C LEU A 131 -4.79 18.27 2.01
N ARG A 132 -6.06 17.83 1.95
CA ARG A 132 -6.42 16.41 1.93
C ARG A 132 -5.74 15.69 0.76
N ARG A 133 -5.81 16.30 -0.44
CA ARG A 133 -5.18 15.75 -1.67
C ARG A 133 -3.67 15.56 -1.50
N VAL A 134 -2.96 16.58 -1.02
CA VAL A 134 -1.51 16.52 -0.86
C VAL A 134 -1.12 15.55 0.25
N SER A 135 -1.81 15.57 1.39
CA SER A 135 -1.54 14.69 2.53
C SER A 135 -1.73 13.23 2.16
N ALA A 136 -2.86 12.86 1.54
CA ALA A 136 -3.11 11.49 1.09
C ALA A 136 -2.03 10.99 0.13
N CYS A 137 -1.65 11.83 -0.84
CA CYS A 137 -0.62 11.50 -1.81
C CYS A 137 0.78 11.35 -1.17
N SER A 138 1.09 12.15 -0.18
CA SER A 138 2.35 12.09 0.56
C SER A 138 2.40 10.82 1.43
N ILE A 139 1.33 10.51 2.16
CA ILE A 139 1.24 9.26 2.92
C ILE A 139 1.42 8.06 1.99
N LEU A 140 0.69 8.00 0.87
CA LEU A 140 0.86 6.91 -0.11
C LEU A 140 2.29 6.79 -0.65
N LYS A 141 2.99 7.92 -0.81
CA LYS A 141 4.40 7.93 -1.23
C LYS A 141 5.32 7.37 -0.14
N LEU A 142 5.09 7.72 1.13
CA LEU A 142 5.82 7.19 2.27
C LEU A 142 5.61 5.68 2.42
N MET A 143 4.39 5.18 2.19
CA MET A 143 4.06 3.75 2.22
C MET A 143 4.76 2.89 1.15
N ARG A 144 5.50 3.52 0.21
CA ARG A 144 6.39 2.78 -0.69
C ARG A 144 7.63 2.26 0.03
N ASN A 145 8.03 2.90 1.13
CA ASN A 145 9.00 2.36 2.06
C ASN A 145 8.27 1.37 2.99
N HIS A 146 8.81 0.16 3.09
CA HIS A 146 8.16 -0.93 3.81
C HIS A 146 8.11 -0.67 5.32
N ASP A 147 9.18 -0.14 5.92
CA ASP A 147 9.28 0.10 7.37
C ASP A 147 8.29 1.16 7.83
N ILE A 148 8.21 2.28 7.08
CA ILE A 148 7.20 3.32 7.35
C ILE A 148 5.79 2.75 7.11
N GLY A 149 5.65 1.87 6.12
CA GLY A 149 4.46 1.05 5.95
C GLY A 149 4.09 0.32 7.24
N GLN A 150 4.97 -0.52 7.77
CA GLN A 150 4.68 -1.36 8.92
C GLN A 150 4.28 -0.58 10.18
N GLN A 151 4.81 0.63 10.36
CA GLN A 151 4.46 1.50 11.49
C GLN A 151 3.05 2.09 11.42
N LEU A 152 2.34 1.94 10.29
CA LEU A 152 0.99 2.47 10.16
C LEU A 152 -0.01 1.69 11.01
N SER A 153 -0.59 2.34 12.02
CA SER A 153 -1.67 1.76 12.81
C SER A 153 -2.88 1.40 11.93
N THR A 154 -3.66 0.40 12.36
CA THR A 154 -4.86 -0.06 11.65
C THR A 154 -5.85 1.08 11.41
N GLU A 155 -6.02 1.97 12.38
CA GLU A 155 -6.90 3.14 12.25
C GLU A 155 -6.43 4.09 11.15
N ARG A 156 -5.12 4.40 11.11
CA ARG A 156 -4.52 5.24 10.05
C ARG A 156 -4.64 4.58 8.68
N TRP A 157 -4.47 3.27 8.61
CA TRP A 157 -4.67 2.48 7.40
C TRP A 157 -6.12 2.55 6.90
N HIS A 158 -7.12 2.42 7.78
CA HIS A 158 -8.54 2.63 7.42
C HIS A 158 -8.81 4.04 6.94
N LYS A 159 -8.29 5.07 7.62
CA LYS A 159 -8.45 6.49 7.22
C LYS A 159 -7.90 6.74 5.82
N LEU A 160 -6.72 6.21 5.51
CA LEU A 160 -6.13 6.35 4.18
C LEU A 160 -6.93 5.63 3.09
N ALA A 161 -7.50 4.45 3.40
CA ALA A 161 -8.37 3.74 2.47
C ALA A 161 -9.58 4.58 2.06
N ARG A 162 -10.19 5.31 3.01
CA ARG A 162 -11.40 6.14 2.77
C ARG A 162 -11.19 7.29 1.79
N VAL A 163 -9.94 7.69 1.52
CA VAL A 163 -9.64 8.75 0.54
C VAL A 163 -10.11 8.38 -0.86
N THR A 164 -10.21 7.09 -1.19
CA THR A 164 -10.79 6.64 -2.47
C THR A 164 -12.25 7.03 -2.63
N GLN A 165 -12.92 7.44 -1.54
CA GLN A 165 -14.31 7.85 -1.47
C GLN A 165 -14.46 9.28 -0.90
N ASP A 166 -13.40 10.11 -0.98
CA ASP A 166 -13.47 11.53 -0.59
C ASP A 166 -14.65 12.24 -1.28
N SER A 167 -15.24 13.24 -0.61
CA SER A 167 -16.36 13.99 -1.17
C SER A 167 -15.98 14.71 -2.48
N ASP A 168 -14.73 15.17 -2.58
CA ASP A 168 -14.23 15.89 -3.74
C ASP A 168 -13.63 14.97 -4.81
N ALA A 169 -14.09 15.15 -6.06
CA ALA A 169 -13.68 14.32 -7.18
C ALA A 169 -12.19 14.48 -7.55
N LYS A 170 -11.60 15.67 -7.38
CA LYS A 170 -10.18 15.93 -7.67
C LYS A 170 -9.30 15.17 -6.68
N VAL A 171 -9.69 15.10 -5.40
CA VAL A 171 -8.99 14.29 -4.38
C VAL A 171 -9.03 12.82 -4.77
N ARG A 172 -10.23 12.25 -5.00
CA ARG A 172 -10.42 10.85 -5.39
C ARG A 172 -9.60 10.49 -6.62
N GLN A 173 -9.76 11.24 -7.71
CA GLN A 173 -9.09 10.94 -8.99
C GLN A 173 -7.56 11.04 -8.88
N THR A 174 -7.05 12.05 -8.17
CA THR A 174 -5.60 12.20 -7.99
C THR A 174 -5.02 11.05 -7.16
N PHE A 175 -5.69 10.71 -6.05
CA PHE A 175 -5.25 9.66 -5.16
C PHE A 175 -5.31 8.29 -5.84
N CYS A 176 -6.46 7.93 -6.41
CA CYS A 176 -6.68 6.70 -7.15
C CYS A 176 -5.70 6.55 -8.32
N GLY A 177 -5.43 7.62 -9.08
CA GLY A 177 -4.45 7.59 -10.17
C GLY A 177 -3.03 7.28 -9.70
N LYS A 178 -2.61 7.78 -8.52
CA LYS A 178 -1.30 7.42 -7.93
C LYS A 178 -1.30 6.03 -7.33
N LEU A 179 -2.37 5.63 -6.65
CA LEU A 179 -2.55 4.31 -6.08
C LEU A 179 -2.49 3.23 -7.16
N GLY A 180 -3.24 3.40 -8.26
CA GLY A 180 -3.23 2.48 -9.39
C GLY A 180 -1.85 2.32 -10.00
N ARG A 181 -1.10 3.42 -10.17
CA ARG A 181 0.29 3.36 -10.64
C ARG A 181 1.20 2.60 -9.67
N SER A 182 1.14 2.93 -8.38
CA SER A 182 1.92 2.24 -7.35
C SER A 182 1.63 0.74 -7.30
N VAL A 183 0.37 0.36 -7.47
CA VAL A 183 -0.07 -1.05 -7.50
C VAL A 183 0.44 -1.75 -8.76
N MET A 184 0.32 -1.15 -9.96
CA MET A 184 0.88 -1.71 -11.19
C MET A 184 2.40 -1.85 -11.15
N GLU A 185 3.09 -0.91 -10.49
CA GLU A 185 4.54 -0.95 -10.30
C GLU A 185 4.98 -2.00 -9.27
N LEU A 186 4.04 -2.60 -8.52
CA LEU A 186 4.26 -3.40 -7.32
C LEU A 186 5.13 -2.67 -6.29
N ALA A 187 4.94 -1.34 -6.20
CA ALA A 187 5.74 -0.45 -5.39
C ALA A 187 5.12 -0.17 -4.01
N VAL A 188 4.01 -0.83 -3.68
CA VAL A 188 3.33 -0.74 -2.39
C VAL A 188 2.96 -2.15 -1.89
N PRO A 189 2.86 -2.35 -0.57
CA PRO A 189 2.46 -3.63 0.01
C PRO A 189 1.06 -4.08 -0.44
N LEU A 190 0.81 -5.39 -0.44
CA LEU A 190 -0.46 -6.00 -0.86
C LEU A 190 -1.68 -5.43 -0.09
N ARG A 191 -1.52 -5.12 1.19
CA ARG A 191 -2.58 -4.48 1.99
C ARG A 191 -3.03 -3.11 1.45
N ILE A 192 -2.17 -2.39 0.72
CA ILE A 192 -2.50 -1.10 0.10
C ILE A 192 -3.28 -1.31 -1.20
N MET A 193 -3.04 -2.42 -1.91
CA MET A 193 -3.88 -2.81 -3.06
C MET A 193 -5.35 -3.03 -2.64
N ALA A 194 -5.60 -3.47 -1.40
CA ALA A 194 -6.96 -3.66 -0.89
C ALA A 194 -7.82 -2.39 -0.92
N TYR A 195 -7.22 -1.19 -0.86
CA TYR A 195 -7.94 0.08 -1.00
C TYR A 195 -8.71 0.19 -2.32
N LEU A 196 -8.28 -0.54 -3.35
CA LEU A 196 -8.93 -0.54 -4.65
C LEU A 196 -10.36 -1.09 -4.60
N CYS A 197 -10.75 -1.85 -3.57
CA CYS A 197 -12.13 -2.33 -3.42
C CYS A 197 -13.13 -1.18 -3.36
N PHE A 198 -12.80 -0.09 -2.66
CA PHE A 198 -13.67 1.08 -2.51
C PHE A 198 -13.80 1.91 -3.79
N THR A 199 -12.94 1.69 -4.79
CA THR A 199 -13.11 2.34 -6.11
C THR A 199 -14.30 1.79 -6.91
N ALA A 200 -14.96 0.71 -6.43
CA ALA A 200 -16.21 0.20 -7.00
C ALA A 200 -17.36 1.24 -7.01
N THR A 201 -17.29 2.25 -6.12
CA THR A 201 -18.24 3.37 -6.04
C THR A 201 -17.82 4.60 -6.86
N GLU A 202 -16.69 4.55 -7.57
CA GLU A 202 -16.26 5.66 -8.41
C GLU A 202 -17.29 5.93 -9.53
N THR A 203 -17.62 7.22 -9.69
CA THR A 203 -18.62 7.70 -10.64
C THR A 203 -18.01 8.02 -11.99
N ASP A 204 -16.75 8.47 -12.04
CA ASP A 204 -16.07 8.74 -13.31
C ASP A 204 -15.72 7.43 -14.04
N PRO A 205 -16.30 7.15 -15.21
CA PRO A 205 -16.07 5.89 -15.93
C PRO A 205 -14.62 5.72 -16.39
N LYS A 206 -13.89 6.83 -16.63
CA LYS A 206 -12.49 6.77 -17.05
C LYS A 206 -11.59 6.33 -15.89
N SER A 207 -11.73 6.99 -14.74
CA SER A 207 -11.06 6.61 -13.49
C SER A 207 -11.38 5.17 -13.11
N LYS A 208 -12.66 4.80 -13.12
CA LYS A 208 -13.13 3.45 -12.81
C LYS A 208 -12.47 2.37 -13.68
N LYS A 209 -12.43 2.57 -15.00
CA LYS A 209 -11.73 1.65 -15.93
C LYS A 209 -10.24 1.57 -15.66
N ALA A 210 -9.58 2.71 -15.41
CA ALA A 210 -8.15 2.74 -15.09
C ALA A 210 -7.83 1.96 -13.80
N MET A 211 -8.69 2.07 -12.78
CA MET A 211 -8.50 1.32 -11.53
C MET A 211 -8.70 -0.17 -11.72
N GLN A 212 -9.70 -0.58 -12.51
CA GLN A 212 -9.91 -1.99 -12.82
C GLN A 212 -8.75 -2.59 -13.63
N GLN A 213 -8.20 -1.82 -14.58
CA GLN A 213 -6.99 -2.19 -15.31
C GLN A 213 -5.78 -2.32 -14.40
N ALA A 214 -5.63 -1.43 -13.41
CA ALA A 214 -4.54 -1.50 -12.44
C ALA A 214 -4.59 -2.79 -11.60
N ILE A 215 -5.78 -3.21 -11.16
CA ILE A 215 -5.98 -4.48 -10.44
C ILE A 215 -5.56 -5.65 -11.32
N ARG A 216 -6.08 -5.73 -12.55
CA ARG A 216 -5.77 -6.82 -13.50
C ARG A 216 -4.27 -6.90 -13.78
N HIS A 217 -3.64 -5.77 -14.13
CA HIS A 217 -2.21 -5.72 -14.41
C HIS A 217 -1.37 -6.15 -13.21
N ALA A 218 -1.73 -5.71 -12.00
CA ALA A 218 -0.98 -6.08 -10.80
C ALA A 218 -1.14 -7.58 -10.49
N THR A 219 -2.35 -8.13 -10.61
CA THR A 219 -2.64 -9.57 -10.45
C THR A 219 -1.84 -10.41 -11.44
N GLU A 220 -1.91 -10.10 -12.74
CA GLU A 220 -1.17 -10.80 -13.80
C GLU A 220 0.33 -10.72 -13.57
N ARG A 221 0.84 -9.52 -13.22
CA ARG A 221 2.26 -9.30 -12.96
C ARG A 221 2.76 -10.06 -11.73
N MET A 222 1.95 -10.11 -10.67
CA MET A 222 2.27 -10.87 -9.46
C MET A 222 2.38 -12.36 -9.76
N ARG A 223 1.43 -12.92 -10.49
CA ARG A 223 1.48 -14.33 -10.90
C ARG A 223 2.63 -14.62 -11.86
N TRP A 224 2.86 -13.75 -12.83
CA TRP A 224 4.01 -13.91 -13.73
C TRP A 224 5.35 -13.93 -12.96
N ASN A 225 5.50 -13.08 -11.94
CA ASN A 225 6.67 -13.12 -11.07
C ASN A 225 6.75 -14.45 -10.31
N LEU A 226 5.63 -14.97 -9.78
CA LEU A 226 5.59 -16.27 -9.11
C LEU A 226 6.02 -17.42 -10.01
N ASP A 227 5.43 -17.52 -11.20
CA ASP A 227 5.74 -18.58 -12.16
C ASP A 227 7.21 -18.53 -12.56
N ARG A 228 7.75 -17.32 -12.73
CA ARG A 228 9.18 -17.12 -13.02
C ARG A 228 10.08 -17.61 -11.89
N GLU A 229 9.79 -17.23 -10.64
CA GLU A 229 10.59 -17.68 -9.50
C GLU A 229 10.47 -19.20 -9.31
N GLN A 230 9.28 -19.79 -9.52
CA GLN A 230 9.07 -21.23 -9.45
C GLN A 230 9.86 -21.98 -10.54
N SER A 231 9.85 -21.50 -11.78
CA SER A 231 10.65 -22.08 -12.87
C SER A 231 12.15 -22.07 -12.57
N ILE A 232 12.67 -21.00 -11.97
CA ILE A 232 14.08 -20.90 -11.56
C ILE A 232 14.42 -21.98 -10.52
N LEU A 233 13.52 -22.22 -9.57
CA LEU A 233 13.69 -23.27 -8.55
C LEU A 233 13.65 -24.67 -9.15
N ASP A 234 12.73 -24.91 -10.08
CA ASP A 234 12.57 -26.21 -10.73
C ASP A 234 13.82 -26.53 -11.58
N ASP A 235 14.36 -25.56 -12.32
CA ASP A 235 15.62 -25.68 -13.06
C ASP A 235 16.83 -25.90 -12.13
N ALA A 236 16.88 -25.22 -10.99
CA ALA A 236 17.91 -25.41 -9.96
C ALA A 236 17.81 -26.79 -9.29
N SER A 237 16.61 -27.36 -9.18
CA SER A 237 16.39 -28.69 -8.59
C SER A 237 16.75 -29.84 -9.55
N ASN A 238 16.62 -29.61 -10.86
CA ASN A 238 16.92 -30.58 -11.91
C ASN A 238 18.38 -30.54 -12.39
N SER A 239 19.16 -29.53 -12.00
CA SER A 239 20.60 -29.46 -12.24
C SER A 239 21.38 -30.27 -11.19
N THR A 240 22.20 -31.22 -11.63
CA THR A 240 22.93 -32.14 -10.76
C THR A 240 23.89 -31.37 -9.84
N PRO A 241 23.83 -31.55 -8.50
CA PRO A 241 24.65 -30.76 -7.59
C PRO A 241 26.12 -31.22 -7.65
N ARG A 242 26.98 -30.43 -8.28
CA ARG A 242 28.43 -30.51 -8.07
C ARG A 242 28.76 -29.69 -6.81
N PHE A 243 28.95 -30.39 -5.68
CA PHE A 243 29.34 -29.88 -4.36
C PHE A 243 28.27 -29.13 -3.54
N GLY A 244 28.04 -29.59 -2.29
CA GLY A 244 27.45 -28.79 -1.20
C GLY A 244 25.95 -29.01 -0.92
N LYS A 245 25.60 -30.07 -0.18
CA LYS A 245 24.20 -30.47 0.15
C LYS A 245 23.53 -29.67 1.29
N GLY A 246 24.15 -28.58 1.76
CA GLY A 246 23.71 -27.85 2.97
C GLY A 246 22.98 -26.52 2.73
N ILE A 247 23.24 -25.83 1.62
CA ILE A 247 22.78 -24.45 1.40
C ILE A 247 21.39 -24.41 0.71
N ALA A 248 21.11 -25.34 -0.20
CA ALA A 248 19.92 -25.30 -1.07
C ALA A 248 18.55 -25.41 -0.34
N ARG A 249 18.48 -26.02 0.85
CA ARG A 249 17.21 -26.24 1.57
C ARG A 249 16.64 -24.98 2.24
N GLN A 250 17.51 -24.08 2.69
CA GLN A 250 17.09 -22.84 3.34
C GLN A 250 16.55 -21.84 2.30
N ASP A 251 17.15 -21.84 1.11
CA ASP A 251 16.73 -21.06 -0.05
C ASP A 251 15.35 -21.50 -0.57
N THR A 252 15.03 -22.80 -0.55
CA THR A 252 13.72 -23.28 -1.02
C THR A 252 12.56 -22.85 -0.10
N GLN A 253 12.78 -22.84 1.21
CA GLN A 253 11.73 -22.45 2.18
C GLN A 253 11.52 -20.94 2.20
N ALA A 254 12.60 -20.15 2.04
CA ALA A 254 12.51 -18.72 1.83
C ALA A 254 11.78 -18.40 0.52
N ALA A 255 12.10 -19.08 -0.59
CA ALA A 255 11.43 -18.89 -1.87
C ALA A 255 9.95 -19.29 -1.85
N LYS A 256 9.58 -20.37 -1.15
CA LYS A 256 8.17 -20.77 -0.92
C LYS A 256 7.41 -19.74 -0.05
N LYS A 257 8.11 -19.10 0.89
CA LYS A 257 7.57 -18.00 1.73
C LYS A 257 7.47 -16.67 0.97
N LEU A 258 8.33 -16.47 -0.02
CA LEU A 258 8.34 -15.36 -0.97
C LEU A 258 7.16 -15.52 -1.95
N ALA A 259 6.94 -16.75 -2.44
CA ALA A 259 5.82 -17.10 -3.30
C ALA A 259 4.45 -16.91 -2.61
N THR A 260 4.35 -17.19 -1.31
CA THR A 260 3.14 -16.91 -0.54
C THR A 260 2.92 -15.42 -0.26
N THR A 261 3.95 -14.58 -0.35
CA THR A 261 3.82 -13.12 -0.14
C THR A 261 3.54 -12.35 -1.43
N LEU A 262 3.80 -12.95 -2.59
CA LEU A 262 3.61 -12.37 -3.92
C LEU A 262 2.29 -12.78 -4.58
N MET A 263 1.53 -13.69 -3.98
CA MET A 263 0.29 -14.20 -4.57
C MET A 263 -0.86 -13.19 -4.40
N PRO A 264 -1.50 -12.74 -5.49
CA PRO A 264 -2.45 -11.64 -5.44
C PRO A 264 -3.72 -11.98 -4.64
N GLU A 265 -4.06 -13.26 -4.48
CA GLU A 265 -5.17 -13.77 -3.68
C GLU A 265 -5.09 -13.39 -2.20
N TYR A 266 -3.87 -13.20 -1.66
CA TYR A 266 -3.68 -12.73 -0.28
C TYR A 266 -4.12 -11.29 -0.05
N VAL A 267 -4.61 -10.58 -1.09
CA VAL A 267 -5.29 -9.30 -0.91
C VAL A 267 -6.65 -9.48 -0.22
N VAL A 268 -7.30 -10.65 -0.40
CA VAL A 268 -8.68 -10.90 0.03
C VAL A 268 -8.89 -10.71 1.54
N PRO A 269 -8.04 -11.23 2.45
CA PRO A 269 -8.17 -10.96 3.88
C PRO A 269 -8.18 -9.47 4.23
N TYR A 270 -7.34 -8.67 3.56
CA TYR A 270 -7.29 -7.23 3.78
C TYR A 270 -8.55 -6.53 3.26
N VAL A 271 -9.10 -6.98 2.12
CA VAL A 271 -10.36 -6.45 1.58
C VAL A 271 -11.50 -6.76 2.53
N VAL A 272 -11.63 -8.00 3.01
CA VAL A 272 -12.65 -8.40 3.99
C VAL A 272 -12.54 -7.53 5.25
N HIS A 273 -11.33 -7.36 5.79
CA HIS A 273 -11.09 -6.51 6.94
C HIS A 273 -11.50 -5.05 6.67
N LEU A 274 -11.16 -4.46 5.52
CA LEU A 274 -11.61 -3.09 5.17
C LEU A 274 -13.12 -2.97 5.09
N VAL A 275 -13.78 -3.93 4.44
CA VAL A 275 -15.23 -3.89 4.23
C VAL A 275 -15.96 -3.98 5.57
N VAL A 276 -15.54 -4.88 6.47
CA VAL A 276 -16.15 -5.05 7.80
C VAL A 276 -15.98 -3.80 8.68
N HIS A 277 -14.86 -3.10 8.55
CA HIS A 277 -14.59 -1.85 9.29
C HIS A 277 -15.06 -0.59 8.55
N HIS A 278 -15.81 -0.73 7.45
CA HIS A 278 -16.37 0.40 6.73
C HIS A 278 -17.50 1.06 7.53
N PRO A 279 -17.62 2.39 7.58
CA PRO A 279 -18.69 3.08 8.32
C PRO A 279 -20.12 2.66 7.88
N ASP A 280 -20.27 2.33 6.60
CA ASP A 280 -21.54 1.85 6.02
C ASP A 280 -21.70 0.32 6.07
N PHE A 281 -20.89 -0.40 6.84
CA PHE A 281 -21.10 -1.84 7.03
C PHE A 281 -22.50 -2.09 7.67
N PRO A 282 -23.24 -3.11 7.23
CA PRO A 282 -24.56 -3.43 7.78
C PRO A 282 -24.45 -3.80 9.26
N LYS A 283 -25.33 -3.21 10.09
CA LYS A 283 -25.50 -3.60 11.50
C LYS A 283 -26.45 -4.79 11.66
N ASP A 284 -27.33 -4.99 10.69
CA ASP A 284 -28.29 -6.08 10.59
C ASP A 284 -28.21 -6.70 9.19
N ILE A 285 -28.33 -8.01 9.13
CA ILE A 285 -28.35 -8.84 7.91
C ILE A 285 -29.59 -8.50 7.06
N SER A 286 -30.62 -7.90 7.63
CA SER A 286 -31.79 -7.42 6.88
C SER A 286 -31.50 -6.20 5.98
N ASP A 287 -30.39 -5.47 6.18
CA ASP A 287 -30.03 -4.31 5.37
C ASP A 287 -29.44 -4.72 4.01
N ALA A 288 -30.34 -5.10 3.09
CA ALA A 288 -30.01 -5.54 1.74
C ALA A 288 -29.23 -4.47 0.95
N ARG A 289 -29.41 -3.18 1.24
CA ARG A 289 -28.71 -2.09 0.55
C ARG A 289 -27.23 -2.07 0.93
N ARG A 290 -26.92 -2.07 2.23
CA ARG A 290 -25.53 -2.08 2.71
C ARG A 290 -24.82 -3.38 2.37
N LEU A 291 -25.52 -4.52 2.49
CA LEU A 291 -24.99 -5.81 2.05
C LEU A 291 -24.69 -5.83 0.54
N GLY A 292 -25.57 -5.28 -0.28
CA GLY A 292 -25.33 -5.12 -1.71
C GLY A 292 -24.09 -4.28 -2.01
N GLN A 293 -23.82 -3.26 -1.20
CA GLN A 293 -22.61 -2.45 -1.33
C GLN A 293 -21.34 -3.20 -0.91
N CYS A 294 -21.39 -3.97 0.18
CA CYS A 294 -20.29 -4.87 0.58
C CYS A 294 -19.97 -5.89 -0.52
N ARG A 295 -21.01 -6.51 -1.11
CA ARG A 295 -20.87 -7.43 -2.25
C ARG A 295 -20.14 -6.77 -3.41
N ARG A 296 -20.54 -5.54 -3.79
CA ARG A 296 -19.88 -4.78 -4.87
C ARG A 296 -18.40 -4.52 -4.59
N TYR A 297 -17.99 -4.26 -3.35
CA TYR A 297 -16.57 -4.07 -3.01
C TYR A 297 -15.77 -5.36 -3.16
N LEU A 298 -16.35 -6.50 -2.73
CA LEU A 298 -15.71 -7.80 -2.84
C LEU A 298 -15.57 -8.24 -4.30
N GLU A 299 -16.66 -8.17 -5.08
CA GLU A 299 -16.66 -8.51 -6.51
C GLU A 299 -15.64 -7.70 -7.28
N TRP A 300 -15.48 -6.41 -6.95
CA TRP A 300 -14.52 -5.52 -7.62
C TRP A 300 -13.07 -6.04 -7.58
N ILE A 301 -12.70 -6.75 -6.52
CA ILE A 301 -11.36 -7.35 -6.36
C ILE A 301 -11.36 -8.82 -6.80
N LEU A 302 -12.40 -9.58 -6.47
CA LEU A 302 -12.47 -11.01 -6.77
C LEU A 302 -12.58 -11.28 -8.28
N ASP A 303 -13.29 -10.44 -9.03
CA ASP A 303 -13.47 -10.62 -10.48
C ASP A 303 -12.13 -10.73 -11.23
N PRO A 304 -11.19 -9.77 -11.08
CA PRO A 304 -9.84 -9.91 -11.65
C PRO A 304 -9.05 -11.10 -11.11
N LEU A 305 -9.24 -11.52 -9.86
CA LEU A 305 -8.51 -12.66 -9.28
C LEU A 305 -8.99 -13.98 -9.87
N VAL A 306 -10.29 -14.14 -10.09
CA VAL A 306 -10.86 -15.38 -10.65
C VAL A 306 -10.69 -15.42 -12.17
N SER A 307 -10.99 -14.33 -12.88
CA SER A 307 -11.08 -14.32 -14.35
C SER A 307 -9.73 -14.41 -15.08
N SER A 308 -8.62 -14.21 -14.37
CA SER A 308 -7.28 -14.15 -14.97
C SER A 308 -6.52 -15.47 -14.94
N LEU A 309 -7.12 -16.54 -14.40
CA LEU A 309 -6.64 -17.89 -14.64
C LEU A 309 -7.59 -18.53 -15.64
N GLY A 310 -7.05 -19.18 -16.67
CA GLY A 310 -7.86 -19.93 -17.63
C GLY A 310 -8.71 -21.02 -16.94
N SER A 311 -9.55 -21.70 -17.71
CA SER A 311 -10.53 -22.71 -17.24
C SER A 311 -9.95 -23.91 -16.46
N GLU A 312 -8.63 -24.00 -16.28
CA GLU A 312 -7.95 -25.15 -15.70
C GLU A 312 -7.41 -24.94 -14.27
N ALA A 313 -7.55 -23.74 -13.68
CA ALA A 313 -6.95 -23.45 -12.37
C ALA A 313 -7.96 -23.41 -11.20
N ASP A 314 -7.67 -24.16 -10.13
CA ASP A 314 -8.51 -24.31 -8.93
C ASP A 314 -8.37 -23.16 -7.91
N ASN A 315 -8.31 -21.91 -8.40
CA ASN A 315 -8.12 -20.74 -7.54
C ASN A 315 -9.33 -20.47 -6.63
N VAL A 316 -10.52 -20.87 -7.06
CA VAL A 316 -11.75 -20.70 -6.29
C VAL A 316 -11.67 -21.51 -4.99
N SER A 317 -11.22 -22.76 -5.03
CA SER A 317 -11.06 -23.59 -3.83
C SER A 317 -10.05 -22.99 -2.86
N PHE A 318 -8.94 -22.42 -3.36
CA PHE A 318 -7.97 -21.73 -2.52
C PHE A 318 -8.57 -20.48 -1.84
N LEU A 319 -9.31 -19.66 -2.60
CA LEU A 319 -9.99 -18.48 -2.07
C LEU A 319 -11.03 -18.84 -1.01
N LEU A 320 -11.81 -19.90 -1.23
CA LEU A 320 -12.77 -20.40 -0.25
C LEU A 320 -12.08 -20.87 1.03
N GLN A 321 -11.00 -21.66 0.92
CA GLN A 321 -10.20 -22.07 2.09
C GLN A 321 -9.62 -20.88 2.86
N LEU A 322 -9.24 -19.81 2.16
CA LEU A 322 -8.74 -18.59 2.79
C LEU A 322 -9.84 -17.88 3.59
N LEU A 323 -11.05 -17.80 3.03
CA LEU A 323 -12.22 -17.23 3.71
C LEU A 323 -12.66 -18.08 4.90
N ASP A 324 -12.67 -19.41 4.77
CA ASP A 324 -13.00 -20.32 5.87
C ASP A 324 -12.06 -20.13 7.05
N LYS A 325 -10.75 -20.00 6.79
CA LYS A 325 -9.75 -19.72 7.84
C LYS A 325 -10.01 -18.40 8.57
N ILE A 326 -10.44 -17.36 7.86
CA ILE A 326 -10.82 -16.07 8.47
C ILE A 326 -12.07 -16.25 9.35
N ALA A 327 -13.07 -16.97 8.85
CA ALA A 327 -14.32 -17.22 9.57
C ALA A 327 -14.08 -18.03 10.85
N MET A 328 -13.32 -19.13 10.77
CA MET A 328 -13.00 -19.97 11.94
C MET A 328 -12.29 -19.18 13.03
N ARG A 329 -11.29 -18.35 12.68
CA ARG A 329 -10.56 -17.53 13.64
C ARG A 329 -11.43 -16.46 14.30
N SER A 330 -12.41 -15.93 13.57
CA SER A 330 -13.38 -14.96 14.09
C SER A 330 -14.40 -15.61 15.03
N GLY A 331 -14.76 -16.87 14.79
CA GLY A 331 -15.58 -17.66 15.69
C GLY A 331 -14.86 -17.99 17.00
N ASP A 332 -13.60 -18.43 16.91
CA ASP A 332 -12.79 -18.85 18.06
C ASP A 332 -12.51 -17.71 19.06
N GLN A 333 -12.30 -16.48 18.55
CA GLN A 333 -12.17 -15.28 19.38
C GLN A 333 -13.44 -14.94 20.16
N ARG A 334 -14.63 -15.18 19.58
CA ARG A 334 -15.92 -14.93 20.27
C ARG A 334 -16.20 -15.96 21.37
N SER A 335 -15.81 -17.22 21.18
CA SER A 335 -15.91 -18.25 22.22
C SER A 335 -14.97 -17.98 23.40
N SER A 336 -13.75 -17.49 23.15
CA SER A 336 -12.81 -17.14 24.23
C SER A 336 -13.20 -15.90 25.04
N GLU A 337 -13.94 -14.93 24.47
CA GLU A 337 -14.46 -13.79 25.22
C GLU A 337 -15.74 -14.16 26.00
N GLY A 338 -16.58 -15.06 25.46
CA GLY A 338 -17.75 -15.59 26.15
C GLY A 338 -17.41 -16.34 27.44
N ASP A 339 -16.33 -17.12 27.44
CA ASP A 339 -15.87 -17.86 28.63
C ASP A 339 -15.14 -16.99 29.67
N LYS A 340 -14.80 -15.74 29.34
CA LYS A 340 -14.23 -14.77 30.31
C LYS A 340 -15.30 -13.90 30.98
N LEU A 341 -16.56 -14.03 30.56
CA LEU A 341 -17.72 -13.29 31.03
C LEU A 341 -18.76 -14.19 31.73
N ALA A 342 -18.43 -15.48 31.96
CA ALA A 342 -19.19 -16.45 32.75
C ALA A 342 -18.44 -16.81 34.04
#